data_AF-A0A1M5VIX0-F1
#
_entry.id   AF-A0A1M5VIX0-F1
#
_cell.length_a   1.000
_cell.length_b   1.000
_cell.length_c   1.000
_cell.angle_alpha   90.00
_cell.angle_beta   90.00
_cell.angle_gamma   90.00
#
_symmetry.space_group_name_H-M   'P 1'
#
loop_
_entity.id
_entity.type
_entity.pdbx_description
1 polymer ?
#
loop_
_entity_poly.entity_id
_entity_poly.type
_entity_poly.pdbx_seq_one_letter_code
_entity_poly.pdbx_strand_id
1 'polypeptide(L)' 'MRLKDINIDPSTMKLEIDIMEHNGSFAIVVCDGKAKFTELPSHGETKIVTHQGKIKRVKYDEGEEF' A
#
# COMPACT_ATOMS: atom_id res chain seq x y z
N MET A 1 9.51 1.57 4.36
CA MET A 1 9.31 1.29 2.91
C MET A 1 8.67 2.50 2.19
N ARG A 2 8.57 2.52 0.86
CA ARG A 2 7.88 3.60 0.11
C ARG A 2 6.62 3.06 -0.56
N LEU A 3 5.61 3.91 -0.64
CA LEU A 3 4.36 3.67 -1.35
C LEU A 3 4.62 3.52 -2.86
N LYS A 4 4.18 2.41 -3.46
CA LYS A 4 4.33 2.12 -4.89
C LYS A 4 2.97 2.22 -5.58
N ASP A 5 2.90 2.76 -6.79
CA ASP A 5 1.67 2.69 -7.60
C ASP A 5 1.57 1.30 -8.25
N ILE A 6 0.36 0.72 -8.24
CA ILE A 6 0.06 -0.49 -9.02
C ILE A 6 -0.90 -0.11 -10.15
N ASN A 7 -0.58 -0.58 -11.35
CA ASN A 7 -1.41 -0.41 -12.52
C ASN A 7 -2.66 -1.28 -12.42
N ILE A 8 -3.81 -0.67 -12.67
CA ILE A 8 -5.07 -1.36 -12.94
C ILE A 8 -5.12 -1.55 -14.45
N ASP A 9 -5.40 -2.77 -14.92
CA ASP A 9 -5.54 -3.04 -16.34
C ASP A 9 -6.74 -2.25 -16.90
N PRO A 10 -6.55 -1.31 -17.84
CA PRO A 10 -7.63 -0.47 -18.36
C PRO A 10 -8.61 -1.23 -19.24
N SER A 11 -8.25 -2.43 -19.74
CA SER A 11 -9.10 -3.25 -20.59
C SER A 11 -10.06 -4.12 -19.79
N THR A 12 -9.63 -4.60 -18.63
CA THR A 12 -10.43 -5.47 -17.74
C THR A 12 -10.96 -4.74 -16.51
N MET A 13 -10.41 -3.57 -16.19
CA MET A 13 -10.62 -2.82 -14.94
C MET A 13 -10.29 -3.64 -13.69
N LYS A 14 -9.42 -4.64 -13.82
CA LYS A 14 -8.99 -5.51 -12.74
C LYS A 14 -7.61 -5.09 -12.21
N LEU A 15 -7.43 -5.34 -10.92
CA LEU A 15 -6.15 -5.29 -10.26
C LEU A 15 -5.68 -6.72 -10.06
N GLU A 16 -4.63 -7.12 -10.75
CA GLU A 16 -4.00 -8.43 -10.60
C GLU A 16 -2.66 -8.26 -9.88
N ILE A 17 -2.45 -9.07 -8.85
CA ILE A 17 -1.25 -9.03 -8.01
C ILE A 17 -0.79 -10.46 -7.80
N ASP A 18 0.47 -10.72 -8.13
CA ASP A 18 1.10 -11.98 -7.78
C ASP A 18 1.47 -11.97 -6.29
N ILE A 19 0.63 -12.60 -5.49
CA ILE A 19 0.83 -12.68 -4.04
C ILE A 19 2.04 -13.53 -3.65
N MET A 20 2.56 -14.37 -4.55
CA MET A 20 3.72 -15.23 -4.29
C MET A 20 5.05 -14.48 -4.48
N GLU A 21 5.05 -13.35 -5.20
CA GLU A 21 6.24 -12.49 -5.38
C GLU A 21 6.51 -11.59 -4.15
N HIS A 22 5.54 -11.47 -3.25
CA HIS A 22 5.63 -10.60 -2.08
C HIS A 22 5.93 -11.40 -0.81
N ASN A 23 7.15 -11.22 -0.29
CA ASN A 23 7.53 -11.79 1.01
C ASN A 23 7.03 -10.87 2.14
N GLY A 24 6.32 -11.44 3.12
CA GLY A 24 5.83 -10.71 4.29
C GLY A 24 4.46 -10.07 4.12
N SER A 25 4.06 -9.24 5.09
CA SER A 25 2.74 -8.60 5.08
C SER A 25 2.76 -7.31 4.25
N PHE A 26 1.71 -7.08 3.47
CA PHE A 26 1.54 -5.87 2.68
C PHE A 26 0.10 -5.40 2.70
N ALA A 27 -0.11 -4.14 2.34
CA ALA A 27 -1.42 -3.53 2.17
C ALA A 27 -1.51 -2.89 0.78
N ILE A 28 -2.68 -3.05 0.17
CA ILE A 28 -3.07 -2.35 -1.05
C ILE A 28 -4.25 -1.45 -0.72
N VAL A 29 -4.19 -0.21 -1.16
CA VAL A 29 -5.23 0.78 -0.96
C VAL A 29 -5.67 1.29 -2.31
N VAL A 30 -6.95 1.15 -2.63
CA VAL A 30 -7.55 1.58 -3.89
C VAL A 30 -8.39 2.83 -3.67
N CYS A 31 -8.13 3.89 -4.42
CA CYS A 31 -8.83 5.17 -4.35
C CYS A 31 -8.92 5.78 -5.76
N ASP A 32 -10.11 6.23 -6.19
CA ASP A 32 -10.34 6.88 -7.49
C ASP A 32 -9.73 6.14 -8.69
N GLY A 33 -9.88 4.81 -8.74
CA GLY A 33 -9.31 3.99 -9.82
C GLY A 33 -7.78 3.92 -9.84
N LYS A 34 -7.12 4.27 -8.73
CA LYS A 34 -5.68 4.11 -8.53
C LYS A 34 -5.44 3.17 -7.35
N ALA A 35 -4.54 2.21 -7.54
CA ALA A 35 -4.10 1.33 -6.48
C ALA A 35 -2.70 1.74 -6.01
N LYS A 36 -2.51 1.77 -4.69
CA LYS A 36 -1.20 1.96 -4.08
C LYS A 36 -0.86 0.79 -3.18
N PHE A 37 0.39 0.38 -3.21
CA PHE A 37 0.94 -0.75 -2.47
C PHE A 37 1.96 -0.28 -1.45
N THR A 38 1.93 -0.89 -0.28
CA THR A 38 2.97 -0.75 0.72
C THR A 38 3.21 -2.07 1.42
N GLU A 39 4.49 -2.39 1.60
CA GLU A 39 4.89 -3.40 2.60
C GLU A 39 4.59 -2.85 4.00
N LEU A 40 4.17 -3.74 4.89
CA LEU A 40 3.96 -3.46 6.30
C LEU A 40 5.24 -3.84 7.05
N PRO A 41 5.66 -3.05 8.04
CA PRO A 41 6.83 -3.39 8.83
C PRO A 41 6.54 -4.65 9.65
N SER A 42 7.59 -5.39 10.00
CA SER A 42 7.48 -6.57 10.88
C SER A 42 6.99 -6.20 12.28
N HIS A 43 7.33 -5.00 12.76
CA HIS A 43 6.92 -4.43 14.03
C HIS A 43 6.53 -2.96 13.86
N GLY A 44 5.63 -2.47 14.71
CA GLY A 44 5.16 -1.07 14.68
C GLY A 44 3.88 -0.84 13.87
N GLU A 45 3.67 0.39 13.44
CA GLU A 45 2.42 0.85 12.82
C GLU A 45 2.62 1.41 11.42
N THR A 46 1.68 1.13 10.51
CA THR A 46 1.54 1.82 9.23
C THR A 46 0.30 2.70 9.24
N LYS A 47 0.47 4.02 9.10
CA LYS A 47 -0.62 5.01 9.07
C LYS A 47 -0.83 5.53 7.65
N ILE A 48 -1.93 5.12 7.02
CA ILE A 48 -2.38 5.65 5.72
C ILE A 48 -3.19 6.92 5.97
N VAL A 49 -2.70 8.06 5.48
CA VAL A 49 -3.38 9.35 5.62
C VAL A 49 -4.02 9.73 4.29
N THR A 50 -5.35 9.85 4.29
CA THR A 50 -6.13 10.28 3.14
C THR A 50 -6.52 11.75 3.24
N HIS A 51 -6.75 12.39 2.09
CA HIS A 51 -7.28 13.75 1.99
C HIS A 51 -8.04 13.89 0.66
N GLN A 52 -9.32 14.29 0.73
CA GLN A 52 -10.18 14.44 -0.45
C GLN A 52 -10.24 13.17 -1.34
N GLY A 53 -10.50 12.02 -0.72
CA GLY A 53 -10.63 10.73 -1.43
C GLY A 53 -9.31 10.13 -1.92
N LYS A 54 -8.17 10.82 -1.77
CA LYS A 54 -6.86 10.38 -2.26
C LYS A 54 -5.91 10.09 -1.11
N ILE A 55 -4.97 9.18 -1.35
CA ILE A 55 -3.87 8.94 -0.41
C ILE A 55 -2.91 10.12 -0.48
N LYS A 56 -2.77 10.82 0.64
CA LYS A 56 -1.85 11.97 0.78
C LYS A 56 -0.45 11.53 1.15
N ARG A 57 -0.33 10.58 2.08
CA ARG A 57 0.95 10.00 2.53
C ARG A 57 0.73 8.72 3.32
N VAL A 58 1.76 7.87 3.37
CA VAL A 58 1.87 6.76 4.31
C VAL A 58 2.99 7.07 5.28
N LYS A 59 2.75 6.88 6.57
CA LYS A 59 3.76 6.98 7.63
C LYS A 59 4.02 5.59 8.20
N TYR A 60 5.27 5.32 8.51
CA TYR A 60 5.72 4.11 9.19
C TYR A 60 6.25 4.54 10.54
N ASP A 61 5.78 3.89 11.59
CA ASP A 61 6.17 4.10 12.97
C ASP A 61 6.68 2.76 13.48
N GLU A 62 7.93 2.45 13.14
CA GLU A 62 8.51 1.11 13.31
C GLU A 62 8.93 0.80 14.76
N GLY A 63 8.60 1.68 15.72
CA GLY A 63 8.75 1.49 17.17
C GLY A 63 10.01 0.73 17.58
N GLU A 64 11.09 1.43 17.94
CA GLU A 64 12.22 0.78 18.61
C GLU A 64 11.75 0.30 20.00
N GLU A 65 11.44 -0.99 20.15
CA GLU A 65 11.50 -1.63 21.46
C GLU A 65 12.99 -1.76 21.82
N PHE A 66 13.47 -0.80 22.62
CA PHE A 66 14.76 -0.86 23.29
C PHE A 66 14.76 -1.93 24.38
#